data_AF-A8S0J0-F1
#
_entry.id   AF-A8S0J0-F1
#
_cell.length_a   1.000
_cell.length_b   1.000
_cell.length_c   1.000
_cell.angle_alpha   90.00
_cell.angle_beta   90.00
_cell.angle_gamma   90.00
#
_symmetry.space_group_name_H-M   'P 1'
#
loop_
_entity.id
_entity.type
_entity.pdbx_description
1 polymer ?
#
loop_
_entity_poly.entity_id
_entity_poly.type
_entity_poly.pdbx_seq_one_letter_code
_entity_poly.pdbx_strand_id
1 'polypeptide(L)'
;MTIEKKIELIAERYGYEPQSRQCIEEMAELTQAINKLWRKRNFGGNDRQIAEAEDAVLDEMADTLIMLWQIKYLLGFGEGPLAKRIDEKLNRQLERMGVTEE
;
A
#
# COMPACT_ATOMS: atom_id res chain seq x y z
N MET A 1 -15.80 10.36 -13.10
CA MET A 1 -14.43 10.70 -12.66
C MET A 1 -13.71 9.38 -12.41
N THR A 2 -12.58 9.14 -13.09
CA THR A 2 -11.77 7.92 -12.89
C THR A 2 -11.06 7.95 -11.54
N ILE A 3 -10.51 6.82 -11.09
CA ILE A 3 -9.77 6.72 -9.82
C ILE A 3 -8.55 7.66 -9.86
N GLU A 4 -7.81 7.66 -10.96
CA GLU A 4 -6.63 8.50 -11.18
C GLU A 4 -7.00 9.98 -11.03
N LYS A 5 -8.11 10.41 -11.65
CA LYS A 5 -8.54 11.80 -11.56
C LYS A 5 -8.96 12.20 -10.14
N LYS A 6 -9.50 11.27 -9.34
CA LYS A 6 -9.78 11.52 -7.91
C LYS A 6 -8.48 11.73 -7.13
N ILE A 7 -7.50 10.85 -7.32
CA ILE A 7 -6.18 10.89 -6.67
C ILE A 7 -5.48 12.21 -6.98
N GLU A 8 -5.40 12.59 -8.25
CA GLU A 8 -4.79 13.86 -8.68
C GLU A 8 -5.47 15.06 -8.02
N LEU A 9 -6.80 15.14 -8.05
CA LEU A 9 -7.55 16.27 -7.52
C LEU A 9 -7.37 16.44 -6.01
N ILE A 10 -7.33 15.33 -5.26
CA ILE A 10 -7.09 15.33 -3.82
C ILE A 10 -5.63 15.74 -3.53
N ALA A 11 -4.68 15.15 -4.26
CA ALA A 11 -3.27 15.44 -4.11
C ALA A 11 -2.95 16.93 -4.38
N GLU A 12 -3.49 17.51 -5.46
CA GLU A 12 -3.31 18.93 -5.79
C GLU A 12 -3.89 19.85 -4.72
N ARG A 13 -5.03 19.47 -4.13
CA ARG A 13 -5.69 20.27 -3.09
C ARG A 13 -4.87 20.38 -1.81
N TYR A 14 -4.26 19.28 -1.37
CA TYR A 14 -3.57 19.22 -0.08
C TYR A 14 -2.06 19.44 -0.19
N GLY A 15 -1.46 19.10 -1.33
CA GLY A 15 -0.02 19.23 -1.57
C GLY A 15 0.83 18.19 -0.83
N TYR A 16 2.14 18.25 -1.04
CA TYR A 16 3.08 17.21 -0.60
C TYR A 16 3.20 17.09 0.92
N GLU A 17 3.36 18.19 1.65
CA GLU A 17 3.66 18.10 3.08
C GLU A 17 2.54 17.38 3.86
N PRO A 18 1.25 17.77 3.77
CA PRO A 18 0.17 17.06 4.47
C PRO A 18 0.04 15.61 4.00
N GLN A 19 0.08 15.36 2.69
CA GLN A 19 -0.08 14.01 2.15
C GLN A 19 1.08 13.08 2.52
N SER A 20 2.29 13.60 2.69
CA SER A 20 3.43 12.81 3.15
C SER A 20 3.26 12.37 4.61
N ARG A 21 2.65 13.21 5.45
CA ARG A 21 2.34 12.87 6.85
C ARG A 21 1.21 11.86 6.93
N GLN A 22 0.13 12.08 6.18
CA GLN A 22 -0.97 11.12 6.11
C GLN A 22 -0.46 9.76 5.62
N CYS A 23 0.39 9.74 4.58
CA CYS A 23 0.98 8.49 4.10
C CYS A 23 1.74 7.73 5.19
N ILE A 24 2.42 8.43 6.10
CA ILE A 24 3.12 7.81 7.24
C ILE A 24 2.12 7.23 8.25
N GLU A 25 1.00 7.91 8.53
CA GLU A 25 -0.07 7.40 9.38
C GLU A 25 -0.69 6.12 8.80
N GLU A 26 -1.11 6.12 7.53
CA GLU A 26 -1.72 4.94 6.90
C GLU A 26 -0.76 3.73 6.91
N MET A 27 0.54 3.96 6.65
CA MET A 27 1.54 2.89 6.72
C MET A 27 1.68 2.34 8.15
N ALA A 28 1.54 3.18 9.18
CA ALA A 28 1.58 2.75 10.58
C ALA A 28 0.30 1.97 10.95
N GLU A 29 -0.87 2.39 10.47
CA GLU A 29 -2.14 1.72 10.69
C GLU A 29 -2.18 0.35 9.99
N LEU A 30 -1.72 0.27 8.73
CA LEU A 30 -1.54 -0.99 8.02
C LEU A 30 -0.58 -1.94 8.76
N THR A 31 0.54 -1.42 9.28
CA THR A 31 1.48 -2.21 10.09
C THR A 31 0.79 -2.81 11.32
N GLN A 32 -0.03 -2.01 12.02
CA GLN A 32 -0.80 -2.48 13.17
C GLN A 32 -1.88 -3.50 12.78
N ALA A 33 -2.59 -3.28 11.68
CA ALA A 33 -3.63 -4.18 11.18
C ALA A 33 -3.05 -5.56 10.83
N ILE A 34 -1.93 -5.60 10.09
CA ILE A 34 -1.22 -6.84 9.74
C ILE A 34 -0.81 -7.60 11.01
N ASN A 35 -0.28 -6.90 12.01
CA ASN A 35 0.12 -7.53 13.28
C ASN A 35 -1.10 -8.02 14.09
N LYS A 36 -2.21 -7.28 14.10
CA LYS A 36 -3.47 -7.71 14.73
C LYS A 36 -3.98 -8.99 14.07
N LEU A 37 -4.03 -9.05 12.74
CA LEU A 37 -4.44 -10.23 11.99
C LEU A 37 -3.54 -11.44 12.31
N TRP A 38 -2.22 -11.26 12.27
CA TRP A 38 -1.28 -12.31 12.63
C TRP A 38 -1.55 -12.83 14.05
N ARG A 39 -1.74 -11.94 15.03
CA ARG A 39 -2.05 -12.37 16.40
C ARG A 39 -3.36 -13.14 16.50
N LYS A 40 -4.41 -12.69 15.81
CA LYS A 40 -5.72 -13.37 15.83
C LYS A 40 -5.64 -14.76 15.23
N ARG A 41 -4.95 -14.94 14.10
CA ARG A 41 -4.76 -16.24 13.46
C ARG A 41 -3.92 -17.22 14.29
N ASN A 42 -2.97 -16.74 15.08
CA ASN A 42 -1.99 -17.60 15.76
C ASN A 42 -2.22 -17.78 17.28
N PHE A 43 -2.97 -16.89 17.93
CA PHE A 43 -3.13 -16.90 19.40
C PHE A 43 -4.61 -16.82 19.83
N GLY A 44 -5.46 -17.64 19.24
CA GLY A 44 -6.82 -17.91 19.74
C GLY A 44 -7.89 -16.88 19.37
N GLY A 45 -7.73 -16.17 18.25
CA GLY A 45 -8.84 -15.43 17.65
C GLY A 45 -9.93 -16.37 17.16
N ASN A 46 -11.19 -16.01 17.40
CA ASN A 46 -12.31 -16.72 16.77
C ASN A 46 -12.56 -16.21 15.35
N ASP A 47 -13.34 -16.95 14.56
CA ASP A 47 -13.60 -16.66 13.14
C ASP A 47 -14.07 -15.22 12.90
N ARG A 48 -14.97 -14.71 13.75
CA ARG A 48 -15.46 -13.33 13.67
C ARG A 48 -14.33 -12.31 13.85
N GLN A 49 -13.47 -12.51 14.86
CA GLN A 49 -12.33 -11.62 15.13
C GLN A 49 -11.24 -11.71 14.05
N ILE A 50 -11.09 -12.86 13.40
CA ILE A 50 -10.17 -13.03 12.28
C ILE A 50 -10.73 -12.27 11.07
N ALA A 51 -12.01 -12.45 10.73
CA ALA A 51 -12.65 -11.72 9.64
C ALA A 51 -12.58 -10.19 9.85
N GLU A 52 -12.89 -9.69 11.05
CA GLU A 52 -12.74 -8.26 11.38
C GLU A 52 -11.30 -7.75 11.20
N ALA A 53 -10.31 -8.58 11.52
CA ALA A 53 -8.90 -8.22 11.34
C ALA A 53 -8.45 -8.31 9.87
N GLU A 54 -9.09 -9.16 9.06
CA GLU A 54 -8.88 -9.22 7.60
C GLU A 54 -9.45 -7.99 6.91
N ASP A 55 -10.68 -7.60 7.26
CA ASP A 55 -11.32 -6.38 6.76
C ASP A 55 -10.49 -5.14 7.12
N ALA A 56 -9.99 -5.05 8.36
CA ALA A 56 -9.10 -3.97 8.74
C ALA A 56 -7.80 -3.96 7.91
N VAL A 57 -7.21 -5.11 7.58
CA VAL A 57 -6.03 -5.12 6.70
C VAL A 57 -6.38 -4.67 5.29
N LEU A 58 -7.56 -5.01 4.78
CA LEU A 58 -8.02 -4.61 3.46
C LEU A 58 -8.20 -3.10 3.36
N ASP A 59 -8.86 -2.49 4.36
CA ASP A 59 -9.12 -1.05 4.41
C ASP A 59 -7.81 -0.26 4.48
N GLU A 60 -6.93 -0.58 5.44
CA GLU A 60 -5.66 0.13 5.62
C GLU A 60 -4.70 -0.05 4.43
N MET A 61 -4.82 -1.16 3.71
CA MET A 61 -4.08 -1.39 2.47
C MET A 61 -4.60 -0.50 1.35
N ALA A 62 -5.93 -0.32 1.25
CA ALA A 62 -6.53 0.59 0.29
C ALA A 62 -6.12 2.03 0.59
N ASP A 63 -6.17 2.47 1.85
CA ASP A 63 -5.78 3.81 2.26
C ASP A 63 -4.29 4.07 2.01
N THR A 64 -3.42 3.10 2.36
CA THR A 64 -1.99 3.18 2.05
C THR A 64 -1.73 3.27 0.54
N LEU A 65 -2.42 2.48 -0.30
CA LEU A 65 -2.26 2.53 -1.76
C LEU A 65 -2.68 3.88 -2.33
N ILE A 66 -3.81 4.43 -1.85
CA ILE A 66 -4.28 5.77 -2.22
C ILE A 66 -3.20 6.81 -1.90
N MET A 67 -2.61 6.76 -0.71
CA MET A 67 -1.57 7.71 -0.31
C MET A 67 -0.30 7.56 -1.14
N LEU A 68 0.14 6.33 -1.43
CA LEU A 68 1.29 6.08 -2.31
C LEU A 68 1.06 6.63 -3.72
N TRP A 69 -0.15 6.51 -4.27
CA TRP A 69 -0.49 7.07 -5.58
C TRP A 69 -0.49 8.60 -5.57
N GLN A 70 -1.00 9.22 -4.51
CA GLN A 70 -0.94 10.68 -4.37
C GLN A 70 0.50 11.19 -4.23
N ILE A 71 1.36 10.50 -3.47
CA ILE A 71 2.79 10.83 -3.35
C ILE A 71 3.53 10.64 -4.68
N LYS A 72 3.25 9.55 -5.41
CA LYS A 72 3.79 9.32 -6.76
C LYS A 72 3.44 10.47 -7.69
N TYR A 73 2.20 10.96 -7.66
CA TYR A 73 1.75 12.10 -8.44
C TYR A 73 2.49 13.39 -8.04
N LEU A 74 2.50 13.72 -6.74
CA LEU A 74 3.09 14.96 -6.22
C LEU A 74 4.60 15.06 -6.44
N LEU A 75 5.30 13.93 -6.46
CA LEU A 75 6.73 13.87 -6.75
C LEU A 75 7.06 13.77 -8.25
N GLY A 76 6.04 13.74 -9.12
CA GLY A 76 6.22 13.68 -10.57
C GLY A 76 6.86 12.38 -11.05
N PHE A 77 6.71 11.28 -10.31
CA PHE A 77 7.35 10.02 -10.65
C PHE A 77 6.74 9.32 -11.86
N GLY A 78 5.55 9.76 -12.32
CA GLY A 78 4.86 9.21 -13.49
C GLY A 78 4.66 7.69 -13.41
N GLU A 79 4.16 7.08 -14.49
CA GLU A 79 4.02 5.62 -14.55
C GLU A 79 5.35 4.91 -14.79
N GLY A 80 6.22 5.45 -15.65
CA GLY A 80 7.42 4.75 -16.14
C GLY A 80 8.52 4.51 -15.09
N PRO A 81 9.06 5.55 -14.44
CA PRO A 81 10.17 5.40 -13.49
C PRO A 81 9.88 4.47 -12.31
N LEU A 82 8.69 4.56 -11.72
CA LEU A 82 8.30 3.71 -10.59
C LEU A 82 8.05 2.26 -11.05
N ALA A 83 7.32 2.06 -12.15
CA ALA A 83 7.04 0.72 -12.68
C ALA A 83 8.33 -0.03 -13.05
N LYS A 84 9.28 0.64 -13.72
CA LYS A 84 10.59 0.06 -14.05
C LYS A 84 11.35 -0.39 -12.79
N ARG A 85 11.36 0.43 -11.73
CA ARG A 85 12.02 0.08 -10.46
C ARG A 85 11.33 -1.07 -9.74
N ILE A 86 10.01 -1.18 -9.86
CA ILE A 86 9.23 -2.31 -9.32
C ILE A 86 9.60 -3.59 -10.08
N ASP A 87 9.57 -3.57 -11.41
CA ASP A 87 9.94 -4.70 -12.26
C ASP A 87 11.35 -5.23 -11.95
N GLU A 88 12.35 -4.34 -11.94
CA GLU A 88 13.73 -4.69 -11.56
C GLU A 88 13.84 -5.28 -10.14
N LYS A 89 12.99 -4.86 -9.20
CA LYS A 89 12.95 -5.41 -7.84
C LYS A 89 12.33 -6.80 -7.82
N LEU A 90 11.25 -7.02 -8.55
CA LEU A 90 10.57 -8.30 -8.67
C LEU A 90 11.46 -9.34 -9.35
N ASN A 91 12.10 -8.98 -10.46
CA ASN A 91 13.04 -9.87 -11.16
C ASN A 91 14.17 -10.35 -10.23
N ARG A 92 14.74 -9.45 -9.41
CA ARG A 92 15.73 -9.85 -8.38
C ARG A 92 15.17 -10.77 -7.30
N GLN A 93 13.88 -10.68 -6.97
CA GLN A 93 13.27 -11.62 -6.03
C GLN A 93 13.02 -12.98 -6.67
N LEU A 94 12.58 -13.01 -7.93
CA LEU A 94 12.41 -14.25 -8.71
C LEU A 94 13.74 -14.99 -8.89
N GLU A 95 14.82 -14.27 -9.22
CA GLU A 95 16.18 -14.83 -9.29
C GLU A 95 16.61 -15.48 -7.97
N ARG A 96 16.32 -14.85 -6.82
CA ARG A 96 16.62 -15.41 -5.49
C ARG A 96 15.80 -16.65 -5.17
N MET A 97 14.61 -16.77 -5.75
CA MET A 97 13.75 -17.95 -5.65
C MET A 97 14.16 -19.05 -6.65
N GLY A 98 15.12 -18.79 -7.55
CA GLY A 98 15.50 -19.72 -8.61
C GLY A 98 14.46 -19.83 -9.73
N VAL A 99 13.54 -18.87 -9.84
CA VAL A 99 12.55 -18.80 -10.92
C VAL A 99 13.20 -18.08 -12.10
N THR A 100 13.47 -18.82 -13.18
CA THR A 100 13.89 -18.24 -14.48
C THR A 100 12.67 -18.17 -15.38
N GLU A 101 12.40 -16.98 -15.94
CA GLU A 101 11.44 -16.86 -17.04
C GLU A 101 12.00 -17.63 -18.26
N GLU A 102 11.18 -18.49 -18.87
CA GLU A 102 11.53 -19.23 -20.11
C GLU A 102 11.61 -18.29 -21.32
#